data_AF-A0A1H6XN13-F1
#
_entry.id   AF-A0A1H6XN13-F1
#
_cell.length_a   1.000
_cell.length_b   1.000
_cell.length_c   1.000
_cell.angle_alpha   90.00
_cell.angle_beta   90.00
_cell.angle_gamma   90.00
#
_symmetry.space_group_name_H-M   'P 1'
#
loop_
_entity.id
_entity.type
_entity.pdbx_description
1 polymer ?
#
loop_
_entity_poly.entity_id
_entity_poly.type
_entity_poly.pdbx_seq_one_letter_code
_entity_poly.pdbx_strand_id
1 'polypeptide(L)'
;MGIMSKILGGTDQRNAEDYVELDLDSFETAAADSAGPALRIAEVAGRQDVIPIKDAVYDGDLVIADITRHSTKDRTVEQIIDELRQVAEEVNGDIVQKGDDQLIITPTGIKISREKL
;
A
#
# COMPACT_ATOMS: atom_id res chain seq x y z
N MET A 1 28.10 10.65 49.75
CA MET A 1 28.58 10.39 48.37
C MET A 1 27.98 9.08 47.92
N GLY A 2 27.15 8.94 46.90
CA GLY A 2 26.66 9.83 45.87
C GLY A 2 26.15 8.91 44.78
N ILE A 3 24.84 8.68 44.73
CA ILE A 3 24.10 7.88 43.72
C ILE A 3 24.08 8.54 42.33
N MET A 4 25.10 9.34 42.02
CA MET A 4 25.19 10.28 40.89
C MET A 4 26.16 9.83 39.79
N SER A 5 26.64 8.58 39.80
CA SER A 5 27.60 8.10 38.79
C SER A 5 27.02 7.08 37.79
N LYS A 6 25.74 6.71 37.90
CA LYS A 6 25.14 5.70 37.00
C LYS A 6 24.19 6.27 35.93
N ILE A 7 24.03 7.61 35.88
CA ILE A 7 23.18 8.31 34.88
C ILE A 7 24.02 9.25 33.99
N LEU A 8 25.36 9.16 34.02
CA LEU A 8 26.20 9.94 33.11
C LEU A 8 26.89 9.01 32.11
N GLY A 9 26.33 8.98 30.90
CA GLY A 9 27.10 8.84 29.67
C GLY A 9 27.88 7.54 29.54
N GLY A 10 27.18 6.41 29.52
CA GLY A 10 27.65 5.27 28.74
C GLY A 10 27.73 5.74 27.30
N THR A 11 28.94 6.00 26.83
CA THR A 11 29.21 6.18 25.41
C THR A 11 28.96 4.81 24.79
N ASP A 12 27.71 4.52 24.44
CA ASP A 12 27.40 3.46 23.48
C ASP A 12 28.02 3.92 22.17
N GLN A 13 29.31 3.61 22.01
CA GLN A 13 29.90 3.35 20.72
C GLN A 13 28.97 2.34 20.08
N ARG A 14 28.03 2.81 19.26
CA ARG A 14 27.26 1.98 18.36
C ARG A 14 28.29 1.25 17.52
N ASN A 15 28.59 0.02 17.87
CA ASN A 15 29.59 -0.74 17.16
C ASN A 15 29.02 -1.00 15.76
N ALA A 16 29.83 -0.78 14.72
CA ALA A 16 29.41 -0.94 13.32
C ALA A 16 28.95 -2.38 13.00
N GLU A 17 29.27 -3.34 13.87
CA GLU A 17 28.83 -4.75 13.87
C GLU A 17 27.34 -4.96 14.15
N ASP A 18 26.63 -3.98 14.72
CA ASP A 18 25.17 -4.02 14.86
C ASP A 18 24.43 -3.57 13.59
N TYR A 19 25.17 -3.15 12.56
CA TYR A 19 24.60 -2.85 11.25
C TYR A 19 24.70 -4.08 10.36
N VAL A 20 23.55 -4.61 9.97
CA VAL A 20 23.47 -5.63 8.92
C VAL A 20 23.77 -4.93 7.58
N GLU A 21 24.87 -5.31 6.93
CA GLU A 21 25.12 -4.90 5.55
C GLU A 21 24.03 -5.49 4.65
N LEU A 22 23.27 -4.60 4.00
CA LEU A 22 22.29 -4.99 3.01
C LEU A 22 23.02 -5.29 1.70
N ASP A 23 23.12 -6.58 1.38
CA ASP A 23 23.67 -7.03 0.09
C ASP A 23 22.67 -6.74 -1.02
N LEU A 24 22.92 -5.67 -1.79
CA LEU A 24 22.06 -5.21 -2.88
C LEU A 24 22.00 -6.22 -4.04
N ASP A 25 23.03 -7.04 -4.22
CA ASP A 25 23.12 -8.02 -5.31
C ASP A 25 22.18 -9.21 -5.06
N SER A 26 21.93 -9.54 -3.79
CA SER A 26 20.94 -10.55 -3.38
C SER A 26 19.49 -10.14 -3.68
N PHE A 27 19.21 -8.83 -3.71
CA PHE A 27 17.89 -8.28 -4.00
C PHE A 27 17.56 -8.29 -5.49
N GLU A 28 18.56 -8.07 -6.35
CA GLU A 28 18.42 -8.10 -7.82
C GLU A 28 18.06 -9.51 -8.33
N THR A 29 18.62 -10.55 -7.70
CA THR A 29 18.34 -11.95 -8.07
C THR A 29 16.92 -12.38 -7.65
N ALA A 30 16.42 -11.92 -6.49
CA ALA A 30 15.07 -12.23 -6.03
C ALA A 30 13.98 -11.57 -6.91
N ALA A 31 14.25 -10.37 -7.44
CA ALA A 31 13.34 -9.63 -8.31
C ALA A 31 13.19 -10.24 -9.72
N ALA A 32 14.14 -11.08 -10.16
CA ALA A 32 14.09 -11.71 -11.48
C ALA A 32 13.14 -12.93 -11.56
N ASP A 33 12.95 -13.64 -10.44
CA ASP A 33 12.09 -14.83 -10.34
C ASP A 33 10.70 -14.56 -9.75
N SER A 34 10.48 -13.38 -9.18
CA SER A 34 9.17 -12.95 -8.71
C SER A 34 8.47 -12.15 -9.82
N ALA A 35 7.31 -12.63 -10.26
CA ALA A 35 6.46 -11.85 -11.16
C ALA A 35 6.23 -10.47 -10.52
N GLY A 36 6.57 -9.41 -11.24
CA GLY A 36 6.32 -8.04 -10.78
C GLY A 36 4.83 -7.76 -10.54
N PRO A 37 4.48 -6.52 -10.15
CA PRO A 37 3.11 -6.11 -9.86
C PRO A 37 2.08 -6.68 -10.84
N ALA A 38 1.10 -7.43 -10.33
CA ALA A 38 0.03 -7.99 -11.14
C ALA A 38 -1.15 -7.03 -11.21
N LEU A 39 -1.94 -7.14 -12.29
CA LEU A 39 -3.24 -6.50 -12.41
C LEU A 39 -4.33 -7.46 -11.91
N ARG A 40 -5.05 -7.07 -10.86
CA ARG A 40 -6.19 -7.82 -10.32
C ARG A 40 -7.51 -7.10 -10.60
N ILE A 41 -8.55 -7.88 -10.85
CA ILE A 41 -9.93 -7.39 -11.01
C ILE A 41 -10.74 -7.93 -9.82
N ALA A 42 -11.47 -7.04 -9.16
CA ALA A 42 -12.32 -7.36 -8.02
C ALA A 42 -13.74 -6.85 -8.26
N GLU A 43 -14.74 -7.68 -7.96
CA GLU A 43 -16.13 -7.24 -7.88
C GLU A 43 -16.42 -6.80 -6.44
N VAL A 44 -17.03 -5.63 -6.27
CA VAL A 44 -17.37 -5.07 -4.97
C VAL A 44 -18.89 -5.08 -4.81
N ALA A 45 -19.38 -6.05 -4.05
CA ALA A 45 -20.78 -6.16 -3.67
C ALA A 45 -21.05 -5.53 -2.29
N GLY A 46 -20.04 -5.45 -1.42
CA GLY A 46 -20.17 -4.84 -0.11
C GLY A 46 -18.84 -4.60 0.59
N ARG A 47 -18.92 -4.21 1.86
CA ARG A 47 -17.73 -3.81 2.64
C ARG A 47 -16.74 -4.96 2.89
N GLN A 48 -17.20 -6.21 2.89
CA GLN A 48 -16.30 -7.36 3.07
C GLN A 48 -15.29 -7.50 1.93
N ASP A 49 -15.62 -7.00 0.72
CA ASP A 49 -14.78 -7.14 -0.48
C ASP A 49 -13.61 -6.15 -0.47
N VAL A 50 -13.60 -5.20 0.48
CA VAL A 50 -12.50 -4.24 0.65
C VAL A 50 -11.22 -4.91 1.16
N ILE A 51 -11.35 -5.91 2.04
CA ILE A 51 -10.20 -6.59 2.64
C ILE A 51 -9.25 -7.19 1.59
N PRO A 52 -9.72 -8.05 0.65
CA PRO A 52 -8.83 -8.62 -0.36
C PRO A 52 -8.25 -7.57 -1.32
N ILE A 53 -8.94 -6.44 -1.53
CA ILE A 53 -8.42 -5.33 -2.34
C ILE A 53 -7.24 -4.66 -1.62
N LYS A 54 -7.37 -4.43 -0.31
CA LYS A 54 -6.30 -3.85 0.51
C LYS A 54 -5.06 -4.73 0.51
N ASP A 55 -5.26 -6.03 0.75
CA ASP A 55 -4.17 -7.00 0.75
C ASP A 55 -3.41 -6.98 -0.59
N ALA A 56 -4.13 -7.00 -1.71
CA ALA A 56 -3.52 -6.91 -3.03
C ALA A 56 -2.72 -5.60 -3.23
N VAL A 57 -3.25 -4.46 -2.81
CA VAL A 57 -2.55 -3.16 -2.97
C VAL A 57 -1.31 -3.08 -2.06
N TYR A 58 -1.36 -3.62 -0.84
CA TYR A 58 -0.20 -3.71 0.05
C TYR A 58 0.87 -4.68 -0.48
N ASP A 59 0.46 -5.76 -1.15
CA ASP A 59 1.36 -6.70 -1.83
C ASP A 59 2.01 -6.09 -3.09
N GLY A 60 1.60 -4.89 -3.49
CA GLY A 60 2.15 -4.17 -4.63
C GLY A 60 1.43 -4.46 -5.95
N ASP A 61 0.21 -5.00 -5.91
CA ASP A 61 -0.61 -5.23 -7.10
C ASP A 61 -1.50 -4.03 -7.42
N LEU A 62 -1.82 -3.87 -8.70
CA LEU A 62 -2.82 -2.91 -9.18
C LEU A 62 -4.20 -3.55 -9.15
N VAL A 63 -5.20 -2.84 -8.64
CA VAL A 63 -6.57 -3.34 -8.55
C VAL A 63 -7.52 -2.49 -9.37
N ILE A 64 -8.32 -3.14 -10.22
CA ILE A 64 -9.52 -2.60 -10.82
C ILE A 64 -10.72 -3.17 -10.05
N ALA A 65 -11.43 -2.31 -9.33
CA ALA A 65 -12.58 -2.68 -8.53
C ALA A 65 -13.87 -2.21 -9.23
N ASP A 66 -14.70 -3.17 -9.63
CA ASP A 66 -16.00 -2.93 -10.24
C ASP A 66 -17.06 -2.88 -9.13
N ILE A 67 -17.63 -1.70 -8.90
CA ILE A 67 -18.67 -1.44 -7.92
C ILE A 67 -20.02 -1.78 -8.52
N THR A 68 -20.63 -2.85 -8.02
CA THR A 68 -21.97 -3.22 -8.42
C THR A 68 -22.97 -2.25 -7.80
N ARG A 69 -23.54 -1.34 -8.60
CA ARG A 69 -24.49 -0.33 -8.12
C ARG A 69 -25.80 -0.97 -7.65
N HIS A 70 -26.00 -1.01 -6.34
CA HIS A 70 -27.27 -1.40 -5.71
C HIS A 70 -28.07 -0.13 -5.33
N SER A 71 -28.64 0.54 -6.32
CA SER A 71 -29.39 1.80 -6.18
C SER A 71 -28.55 3.04 -5.74
N THR A 72 -29.06 4.22 -6.09
CA THR A 72 -28.31 5.47 -6.26
C THR A 72 -27.85 6.18 -4.97
N LYS A 73 -27.86 5.53 -3.80
CA LYS A 73 -27.60 6.19 -2.49
C LYS A 73 -27.01 5.26 -1.42
N ASP A 74 -26.19 4.30 -1.81
CA ASP A 74 -25.64 3.38 -0.83
C ASP A 74 -24.47 4.05 -0.10
N ARG A 75 -24.70 4.51 1.14
CA ARG A 75 -23.64 5.01 2.06
C ARG A 75 -22.45 4.04 2.14
N THR A 76 -22.71 2.77 1.89
CA THR A 76 -21.71 1.70 1.81
C THR A 76 -20.64 2.01 0.77
N VAL A 77 -21.00 2.52 -0.41
CA VAL A 77 -20.05 2.79 -1.49
C VAL A 77 -19.14 3.96 -1.16
N GLU A 78 -19.68 5.05 -0.61
CA GLU A 78 -18.89 6.21 -0.16
C GLU A 78 -17.85 5.77 0.88
N GLN A 79 -18.27 4.95 1.85
CA GLN A 79 -17.37 4.42 2.87
C GLN A 79 -16.30 3.50 2.29
N ILE A 80 -16.61 2.68 1.28
CA ILE A 80 -15.63 1.86 0.57
C ILE A 80 -14.62 2.74 -0.16
N ILE A 81 -15.08 3.78 -0.88
CA ILE A 81 -14.21 4.71 -1.60
C ILE A 81 -13.27 5.41 -0.63
N ASP A 82 -13.78 5.91 0.51
CA ASP A 82 -12.96 6.58 1.51
C ASP A 82 -11.92 5.63 2.13
N GLU A 83 -12.31 4.39 2.42
CA GLU A 83 -11.40 3.37 2.94
C GLU A 83 -10.30 3.02 1.91
N LEU A 84 -10.64 2.86 0.63
CA LEU A 84 -9.66 2.59 -0.43
C LEU A 84 -8.79 3.81 -0.76
N ARG A 85 -9.31 5.03 -0.63
CA ARG A 85 -8.49 6.26 -0.74
C ARG A 85 -7.44 6.32 0.35
N GLN A 86 -7.83 6.02 1.59
CA GLN A 86 -6.89 5.95 2.71
C GLN A 86 -5.77 4.94 2.43
N VAL A 87 -6.11 3.77 1.90
CA VAL A 87 -5.12 2.74 1.53
C VAL A 87 -4.16 3.23 0.47
N ALA A 88 -4.66 3.87 -0.59
CA ALA A 88 -3.81 4.45 -1.63
C ALA A 88 -2.87 5.53 -1.07
N GLU A 89 -3.34 6.36 -0.13
CA GLU A 89 -2.50 7.37 0.56
C GLU A 89 -1.43 6.72 1.43
N GLU A 90 -1.77 5.68 2.20
CA GLU A 90 -0.85 4.94 3.07
C GLU A 90 0.31 4.30 2.29
N VAL A 91 0.03 3.74 1.11
CA VAL A 91 1.07 3.15 0.24
C VAL A 91 1.71 4.16 -0.71
N ASN A 92 1.41 5.46 -0.61
CA ASN A 92 1.85 6.48 -1.59
C ASN A 92 1.48 6.14 -3.06
N GLY A 93 0.40 5.40 -3.25
CA GLY A 93 -0.16 5.00 -4.53
C GLY A 93 -1.02 6.10 -5.18
N ASP A 94 -2.02 5.69 -5.94
CA ASP A 94 -3.01 6.57 -6.57
C ASP A 94 -4.35 5.84 -6.67
N ILE A 95 -5.42 6.61 -6.81
CA ILE A 95 -6.77 6.10 -6.96
C ILE A 95 -7.56 7.01 -7.88
N VAL A 96 -8.38 6.42 -8.76
CA VAL A 96 -9.31 7.17 -9.60
C VAL A 96 -10.59 6.40 -9.81
N GLN A 97 -11.69 7.14 -9.90
CA GLN A 97 -12.92 6.61 -10.43
C GLN A 97 -12.93 6.79 -11.95
N LYS A 98 -13.13 5.68 -12.67
CA LYS A 98 -13.30 5.66 -14.12
C LYS A 98 -14.77 5.41 -14.44
N GLY A 99 -15.43 6.43 -14.99
CA GLY A 99 -16.88 6.37 -15.16
C GLY A 99 -17.58 6.42 -13.82
N ASP A 100 -18.61 5.61 -13.63
CA ASP A 100 -19.41 5.67 -12.42
C ASP A 100 -19.33 4.40 -11.55
N ASP A 101 -18.80 3.29 -12.09
CA ASP A 101 -18.81 1.96 -11.48
C ASP A 101 -17.44 1.30 -11.36
N GLN A 102 -16.36 1.96 -11.80
CA GLN A 102 -15.03 1.38 -11.73
C GLN A 102 -14.10 2.27 -10.93
N LEU A 103 -13.40 1.67 -9.96
CA LEU A 103 -12.28 2.28 -9.25
C LEU A 103 -10.99 1.61 -9.70
N ILE A 104 -9.96 2.40 -9.93
CA ILE A 104 -8.60 1.93 -10.21
C ILE A 104 -7.75 2.37 -9.03
N ILE A 105 -7.11 1.42 -8.36
CA ILE A 105 -6.25 1.63 -7.21
C ILE A 105 -4.86 1.12 -7.58
N THR A 106 -3.84 1.95 -7.37
CA THR A 106 -2.46 1.62 -7.71
C THR A 106 -1.59 1.56 -6.46
N PRO A 107 -0.60 0.65 -6.44
CA PRO A 107 0.39 0.55 -5.38
C PRO A 107 1.44 1.67 -5.51
N THR A 108 2.43 1.66 -4.61
CA THR A 108 3.59 2.57 -4.66
C THR A 108 4.29 2.52 -6.02
N GLY A 109 4.74 3.67 -6.51
CA GLY A 109 5.53 3.75 -7.75
C GLY A 109 4.70 3.79 -9.04
N ILE A 110 3.39 3.60 -8.96
CA ILE A 110 2.47 3.73 -10.11
C ILE A 110 1.53 4.93 -9.88
N LYS A 111 1.48 5.84 -10.87
CA LYS A 111 0.57 7.00 -10.88
C LYS A 111 -0.36 6.94 -12.08
N ILE A 112 -1.57 7.46 -11.92
CA ILE A 112 -2.57 7.50 -12.98
C ILE A 112 -2.62 8.92 -13.57
N SER A 113 -2.18 9.07 -14.82
CA SER A 113 -2.33 10.35 -15.53
C SER A 113 -3.82 10.74 -15.63
N ARG A 114 -4.11 12.00 -15.31
CA ARG A 114 -5.44 12.59 -15.51
C ARG A 114 -5.62 13.17 -16.92
N GLU A 115 -4.54 13.26 -17.69
CA GLU A 115 -4.55 13.65 -19.10
C GLU A 115 -4.82 12.42 -19.97
N LYS A 116 -5.82 12.54 -20.85
CA LYS A 116 -6.17 11.48 -21.80
C LYS A 116 -5.22 11.54 -23.01
N LEU A 117 -4.97 10.38 -23.62
CA LEU A 117 -4.21 10.27 -24.87
C LEU A 117 -4.93 10.95 -26.04
#